data_AF-A0A8T3V9X8-F1
#
_entry.id   AF-A0A8T3V9X8-F1
#
_cell.length_a   1.000
_cell.length_b   1.000
_cell.length_c   1.000
_cell.angle_alpha   90.00
_cell.angle_beta   90.00
_cell.angle_gamma   90.00
#
_symmetry.space_group_name_H-M   'P 1'
#
loop_
_entity.id
_entity.type
_entity.pdbx_description
1 polymer ?
#
loop_
_entity_poly.entity_id
_entity_poly.type
_entity_poly.pdbx_seq_one_letter_code
_entity_poly.pdbx_strand_id
1 'polypeptide(L)' 'MPNTKAVNILEGSELDYTIFRLGFLRDGDEDDYVITHNGETPKGYYTTFQSVLKIALEIIENPELHSRQNIRLHAI' A
#
# COMPACT_ATOMS: atom_id res chain seq x y z
N MET A 1 9.58 -0.47 -12.03
CA MET A 1 8.99 -0.87 -10.73
C MET A 1 9.06 -2.39 -10.66
N PRO A 2 9.38 -3.02 -9.52
CA PRO A 2 9.25 -4.47 -9.39
C PRO A 2 7.80 -4.91 -9.65
N ASN A 3 7.60 -6.14 -10.13
CA ASN A 3 6.29 -6.76 -10.33
C ASN A 3 5.33 -6.06 -11.30
N THR A 4 5.81 -5.22 -12.23
CA THR A 4 4.98 -4.49 -13.22
C THR A 4 3.98 -5.39 -13.96
N LYS A 5 4.38 -6.62 -14.32
CA LYS A 5 3.47 -7.55 -15.01
C LYS A 5 2.25 -7.90 -14.15
N ALA A 6 2.44 -8.19 -12.86
CA ALA A 6 1.36 -8.53 -11.94
C ALA A 6 0.44 -7.32 -11.70
N VAL A 7 1.04 -6.14 -11.53
CA VAL A 7 0.31 -4.87 -11.40
C VAL A 7 -0.60 -4.64 -12.60
N ASN A 8 -0.07 -4.73 -13.83
CA ASN A 8 -0.86 -4.53 -15.04
C ASN A 8 -2.01 -5.54 -15.18
N ILE A 9 -1.82 -6.79 -14.74
CA ILE A 9 -2.88 -7.81 -14.76
C ILE A 9 -4.01 -7.45 -13.80
N LEU A 10 -3.68 -7.02 -12.58
CA LEU A 10 -4.69 -6.61 -11.60
C LEU A 10 -5.40 -5.33 -12.04
N GLU A 11 -4.64 -4.32 -12.48
CA GLU A 11 -5.19 -3.02 -12.92
C GLU A 11 -6.10 -3.15 -14.15
N GLY A 12 -5.82 -4.12 -15.04
CA GLY A 12 -6.66 -4.44 -16.20
C GLY A 12 -7.82 -5.40 -15.93
N SER A 13 -8.01 -5.86 -14.68
CA SER A 13 -9.07 -6.80 -14.31
C SER A 13 -10.36 -6.10 -13.87
N GLU A 14 -11.45 -6.88 -13.79
CA GLU A 14 -12.72 -6.44 -13.20
C GLU A 14 -12.75 -6.60 -11.68
N LEU A 15 -11.68 -7.11 -11.06
CA LEU A 15 -11.60 -7.28 -9.61
C LEU A 15 -11.60 -5.92 -8.92
N ASP A 16 -12.21 -5.89 -7.74
CA ASP A 16 -11.93 -4.85 -6.77
C ASP A 16 -10.64 -5.22 -6.02
N TYR A 17 -9.60 -4.42 -6.23
CA TYR A 17 -8.26 -4.70 -5.73
C TYR A 17 -7.70 -3.49 -4.99
N THR A 18 -6.82 -3.76 -4.05
CA THR A 18 -5.88 -2.76 -3.54
C THR A 18 -4.47 -3.32 -3.64
N ILE A 19 -3.57 -2.57 -4.29
CA ILE A 19 -2.15 -2.94 -4.41
C ILE A 19 -1.36 -2.15 -3.38
N PHE A 20 -0.65 -2.85 -2.50
CA PHE A 20 0.28 -2.25 -1.56
C PHE A 20 1.70 -2.26 -2.12
N ARG A 21 2.30 -1.08 -2.26
CA ARG A 21 3.72 -0.90 -2.55
C ARG A 21 4.45 -0.51 -1.30
N LEU A 22 5.12 -1.48 -0.70
CA LEU A 22 5.83 -1.32 0.56
C LEU A 22 7.31 -0.99 0.31
N GLY A 23 7.91 -0.27 1.25
CA GLY A 23 9.35 -0.19 1.42
C GLY A 23 9.91 -1.45 2.10
N PHE A 24 11.14 -1.34 2.60
CA PHE A 24 11.75 -2.39 3.42
C PHE A 24 10.99 -2.53 4.73
N LEU A 25 10.45 -3.72 4.99
CA LEU A 25 9.68 -3.99 6.19
C LEU A 25 10.58 -3.99 7.44
N ARG A 26 10.11 -3.35 8.50
CA ARG A 26 10.75 -3.31 9.82
C ARG A 26 9.70 -3.37 10.93
N ASP A 27 10.14 -3.66 12.14
CA ASP A 27 9.33 -3.41 13.33
C ASP A 27 9.19 -1.90 13.56
N GLY A 28 8.06 -1.49 14.15
CA GLY A 28 7.77 -0.10 14.44
C GLY A 28 6.30 0.12 14.80
N ASP A 29 5.95 1.39 14.99
CA ASP A 29 4.60 1.80 15.37
C ASP A 29 3.59 1.61 14.23
N GLU A 30 2.32 1.42 14.58
CA GLU A 30 1.22 1.28 13.60
C GLU A 30 0.88 2.60 12.92
N ASP A 31 1.12 3.74 13.56
CA ASP A 31 0.85 5.09 13.07
C ASP A 31 2.07 5.71 12.36
N ASP A 32 3.20 5.01 12.33
CA ASP A 32 4.41 5.40 11.59
C ASP A 32 4.24 5.09 10.10
N TYR A 33 3.34 5.81 9.42
CA TYR A 33 3.16 5.69 7.98
C TYR A 33 2.60 6.93 7.28
N VAL A 34 2.90 7.02 5.98
CA VAL A 34 2.29 7.91 5.00
C VAL A 34 1.89 7.07 3.78
N ILE A 35 0.67 7.32 3.30
CA ILE A 35 0.20 6.79 2.02
C ILE A 35 0.48 7.83 0.93
N THR A 36 1.16 7.40 -0.14
CA THR A 36 1.37 8.21 -1.34
C THR A 36 0.88 7.54 -2.61
N HIS A 37 0.50 8.36 -3.59
CA HIS A 37 0.00 7.94 -4.88
C HIS A 37 1.06 8.04 -6.00
N ASN A 38 0.75 7.47 -7.16
CA ASN A 38 1.64 7.52 -8.32
C ASN A 38 1.95 8.98 -8.71
N GLY A 39 3.24 9.30 -8.76
CA GLY A 39 3.74 10.66 -9.07
C GLY A 39 4.33 11.39 -7.86
N GLU A 40 4.08 10.90 -6.64
CA GLU A 40 4.61 11.51 -5.43
C GLU A 40 5.96 10.89 -5.04
N THR A 41 6.92 11.77 -4.70
CA THR A 41 8.25 11.34 -4.22
C THR A 41 8.10 10.79 -2.80
N PRO A 42 8.44 9.51 -2.57
CA PRO A 42 8.39 8.95 -1.23
C PRO A 42 9.46 9.59 -0.35
N LYS A 43 9.13 9.83 0.92
CA LYS A 43 10.08 10.36 1.91
C LYS A 43 10.85 9.26 2.65
N GLY A 44 10.30 8.04 2.65
CA GLY A 44 10.81 6.90 3.41
C GLY A 44 11.06 5.67 2.55
N TYR A 45 12.09 4.91 2.92
CA TYR A 45 12.44 3.62 2.31
C TYR A 45 11.92 2.42 3.10
N TYR A 46 11.39 2.66 4.31
CA TYR A 46 10.94 1.63 5.23
C TYR A 46 9.41 1.63 5.35
N THR A 47 8.86 0.52 5.81
CA THR A 47 7.45 0.38 6.18
C THR A 47 7.38 -0.44 7.45
N THR A 48 6.52 -0.08 8.42
CA THR A 48 6.35 -0.89 9.62
C THR A 48 5.39 -2.06 9.35
N PHE A 49 5.64 -3.23 9.94
CA PHE A 49 4.69 -4.36 9.84
C PHE A 49 3.31 -4.00 10.41
N GLN A 50 3.29 -3.19 11.48
CA GLN A 50 2.05 -2.80 12.16
C GLN A 50 1.20 -1.85 11.31
N SER A 51 1.79 -0.89 10.59
CA SER A 51 1.02 -0.02 9.69
C SER A 51 0.37 -0.80 8.54
N VAL A 52 1.07 -1.80 7.99
CA VAL A 52 0.51 -2.68 6.95
C VAL A 52 -0.71 -3.43 7.48
N LEU A 53 -0.61 -3.99 8.69
CA LEU A 53 -1.71 -4.73 9.33
C LEU A 53 -2.91 -3.82 9.57
N LYS A 54 -2.68 -2.62 10.11
CA LYS A 54 -3.72 -1.62 10.35
C LYS A 54 -4.50 -1.28 9.09
N ILE A 55 -3.80 -0.87 8.02
CA ILE A 55 -4.45 -0.54 6.74
C ILE A 55 -5.17 -1.75 6.14
N ALA A 56 -4.60 -2.96 6.24
CA ALA A 56 -5.27 -4.16 5.76
C ALA A 56 -6.60 -4.42 6.50
N LEU A 57 -6.62 -4.26 7.83
CA LEU A 57 -7.84 -4.39 8.63
C LEU A 57 -8.87 -3.31 8.28
N GLU A 58 -8.45 -2.05 8.12
CA GLU A 58 -9.33 -0.96 7.72
C GLU A 58 -10.00 -1.21 6.36
N ILE A 59 -9.28 -1.78 5.38
CA ILE A 59 -9.86 -2.17 4.08
C ILE A 59 -10.81 -3.37 4.22
N ILE A 60 -10.49 -4.36 5.07
CA ILE A 60 -11.39 -5.48 5.33
C ILE A 60 -12.71 -4.99 5.95
N GLU A 61 -12.66 -4.02 6.85
CA GLU A 61 -13.83 -3.40 7.47
C GLU A 61 -14.59 -2.46 6.53
N ASN A 62 -13.87 -1.77 5.64
CA ASN A 62 -14.44 -0.85 4.65
C ASN A 62 -13.83 -1.07 3.25
N PRO A 63 -14.38 -2.02 2.46
CA PRO A 63 -13.79 -2.41 1.16
C PRO A 63 -13.69 -1.30 0.12
N GLU A 64 -14.50 -0.24 0.24
CA GLU A 64 -14.43 0.93 -0.65
C GLU A 64 -13.15 1.74 -0.43
N LEU A 65 -12.49 1.60 0.73
CA LEU A 65 -11.23 2.25 1.03
C LEU A 65 -10.13 1.73 0.10
N HIS A 66 -9.53 2.62 -0.68
CA HIS A 66 -8.50 2.29 -1.67
C HIS A 66 -8.94 1.26 -2.72
N SER A 67 -10.25 1.18 -3.00
CA SER A 67 -10.80 0.35 -4.08
C SER A 67 -10.17 0.72 -5.43
N ARG A 68 -9.67 -0.31 -6.12
CA ARG A 68 -8.94 -0.22 -7.40
C ARG A 68 -7.75 0.75 -7.36
N GLN A 69 -7.11 0.91 -6.20
CA GLN A 69 -5.96 1.81 -6.05
C GLN A 69 -4.63 1.07 -5.89
N ASN A 70 -3.58 1.74 -6.34
CA ASN A 70 -2.19 1.32 -6.20
C ASN A 70 -1.45 2.29 -5.26
N ILE A 71 -1.48 1.96 -3.98
CA ILE A 71 -1.00 2.83 -2.90
C ILE A 71 0.43 2.48 -2.50
N ARG A 72 1.22 3.48 -2.16
CA ARG A 72 2.55 3.29 -1.57
C ARG A 72 2.49 3.60 -0.09
N LEU A 73 2.98 2.70 0.73
CA LEU A 73 3.05 2.85 2.18
C LEU A 73 4.51 2.96 2.61
N HIS A 74 4.85 4.02 3.32
CA HIS A 74 6.20 4.20 3.88
C HIS A 74 6.15 4.90 5.23
N ALA A 75 7.09 4.58 6.11
CA ALA A 75 7.26 5.23 7.40
C ALA A 75 7.54 6.74 7.25
N ILE A 76 7.14 7.50 8.27
CA ILE A 76 7.34 8.95 8.37
C ILE A 76 8.82 9.27 8.60
#